data_AF-A0AA35MG81-F1
#
_entry.id   AF-A0AA35MG81-F1
#
_cell.length_a   1.000
_cell.length_b   1.000
_cell.length_c   1.000
_cell.angle_alpha   90.00
_cell.angle_beta   90.00
_cell.angle_gamma   90.00
#
_symmetry.space_group_name_H-M   'P 1'
#
loop_
_entity.id
_entity.type
_entity.pdbx_description
1 polymer ?
#
loop_
_entity_poly.entity_id
_entity_poly.type
_entity_poly.pdbx_seq_one_letter_code
_entity_poly.pdbx_strand_id
1 'polypeptide(L)'
;MQAIVKMQRDQIRSIEVKQTIQDAFNNYVQEVHQGLVWTGACNSWYKDRLTGRVTAVWPGSSIHFMEMLQTPRWEDYELQYMNVGTNEA
;
A
#
# COMPACT_ATOMS: atom_id res chain seq x y z
N MET A 1 14.49 3.54 -3.15
CA MET A 1 14.93 2.13 -3.34
C MET A 1 15.09 1.36 -2.01
N GLN A 2 14.33 1.67 -0.96
CA GLN A 2 14.56 1.06 0.37
C GLN A 2 14.22 -0.44 0.41
N ALA A 3 13.09 -0.85 -0.18
CA ALA A 3 12.66 -2.25 -0.22
C ALA A 3 13.67 -3.15 -0.94
N ILE A 4 14.14 -2.75 -2.13
CA ILE A 4 15.12 -3.51 -2.91
C ILE A 4 16.42 -3.69 -2.11
N VAL A 5 16.92 -2.62 -1.48
CA VAL A 5 18.15 -2.67 -0.66
C VAL A 5 17.96 -3.61 0.54
N LYS A 6 16.81 -3.53 1.23
CA LYS A 6 16.48 -4.43 2.34
C LYS A 6 16.42 -5.89 1.89
N MET A 7 15.77 -6.16 0.76
CA MET A 7 15.67 -7.52 0.22
C MET A 7 17.04 -8.14 -0.07
N GLN A 8 17.94 -7.37 -0.69
CA GLN A 8 19.29 -7.82 -1.00
C GLN A 8 20.14 -8.06 0.24
N ARG A 9 20.09 -7.14 1.23
CA ARG A 9 20.89 -7.24 2.46
C ARG A 9 20.42 -8.36 3.38
N ASP A 10 19.11 -8.54 3.50
CA ASP A 10 18.51 -9.43 4.48
C ASP A 10 18.14 -10.80 3.86
N GLN A 11 18.51 -11.05 2.60
CA GLN A 11 18.16 -12.25 1.83
C GLN A 11 16.64 -12.57 1.86
N ILE A 12 15.82 -11.54 1.61
CA ILE A 12 14.36 -11.67 1.55
C ILE A 12 13.95 -12.11 0.15
N ARG A 13 13.19 -13.20 0.08
CA ARG A 13 12.60 -13.77 -1.13
C ARG A 13 11.43 -12.94 -1.64
N SER A 14 10.52 -12.56 -0.75
CA SER A 14 9.34 -11.75 -1.08
C SER A 14 8.95 -10.82 0.06
N ILE A 15 8.40 -9.68 -0.33
CA ILE A 15 7.77 -8.69 0.56
C ILE A 15 6.33 -8.56 0.07
N GLU A 16 5.37 -8.92 0.91
CA GLU A 16 3.94 -8.83 0.60
C GLU A 16 3.25 -8.02 1.70
N VAL A 17 2.33 -7.13 1.33
CA VAL A 17 1.55 -6.39 2.33
C VAL A 17 0.56 -7.34 3.01
N LYS A 18 0.40 -7.24 4.33
CA LYS A 18 -0.62 -8.00 5.04
C LYS A 18 -2.01 -7.58 4.54
N GLN A 19 -2.85 -8.55 4.17
CA GLN A 19 -4.20 -8.28 3.66
C GLN A 19 -5.00 -7.38 4.61
N THR A 20 -4.90 -7.62 5.93
CA THR A 20 -5.57 -6.82 6.96
C THR A 20 -5.13 -5.36 6.96
N ILE A 21 -3.86 -5.08 6.68
CA ILE A 21 -3.33 -3.71 6.59
C ILE A 21 -3.82 -3.04 5.32
N GLN A 22 -3.81 -3.75 4.19
CA GLN A 22 -4.34 -3.23 2.92
C GLN A 22 -5.83 -2.88 3.06
N ASP A 23 -6.63 -3.74 3.68
CA ASP A 23 -8.06 -3.52 3.87
C ASP A 23 -8.32 -2.33 4.81
N ALA A 24 -7.59 -2.24 5.93
CA ALA A 24 -7.70 -1.12 6.86
C ALA A 24 -7.35 0.22 6.19
N PHE A 25 -6.25 0.24 5.44
CA PHE A 25 -5.84 1.42 4.67
C PHE A 25 -6.90 1.80 3.64
N ASN A 26 -7.44 0.84 2.88
CA ASN A 26 -8.43 1.10 1.86
C ASN A 26 -9.74 1.64 2.46
N ASN A 27 -10.21 1.07 3.58
CA ASN A 27 -11.38 1.56 4.29
C ASN A 27 -11.20 3.01 4.75
N TYR A 28 -10.05 3.32 5.35
CA TYR A 28 -9.71 4.70 5.74
C TYR A 28 -9.71 5.64 4.54
N VAL A 29 -9.06 5.26 3.44
CA VAL A 29 -8.99 6.06 2.22
C VAL A 29 -10.38 6.33 1.63
N GLN A 30 -11.26 5.32 1.57
CA GLN A 30 -12.61 5.51 1.04
C GLN A 30 -13.45 6.42 1.93
N GLU A 31 -13.30 6.33 3.26
CA GLU A 31 -13.98 7.22 4.20
C GLU A 31 -13.55 8.68 4.00
N VAL A 32 -12.24 8.94 3.90
CA VAL A 32 -11.73 10.30 3.64
C VAL A 32 -12.26 10.85 2.31
N HIS A 33 -12.35 10.02 1.27
CA HIS A 33 -12.87 10.44 -0.03
C HIS A 33 -14.33 10.93 0.01
N GLN A 34 -15.15 10.48 0.95
CA GLN A 34 -16.54 10.96 1.09
C GLN A 34 -16.60 12.47 1.35
N GLY A 35 -15.57 13.04 2.00
CA GLY A 35 -15.45 14.47 2.25
C GLY A 35 -14.77 15.27 1.13
N LEU A 36 -14.37 14.63 0.02
CA LEU A 36 -13.60 15.26 -1.06
C LEU A 36 -14.43 15.37 -2.35
N VAL A 37 -14.02 16.30 -3.23
CA VAL A 37 -14.71 16.55 -4.51
C VAL A 37 -14.78 15.33 -5.45
N TRP A 38 -13.92 14.33 -5.23
CA TRP A 38 -13.77 13.16 -6.08
C TRP A 38 -14.99 12.21 -6.08
N THR A 39 -15.83 12.28 -5.06
CA THR A 39 -17.08 11.50 -4.95
C THR A 39 -18.30 12.20 -5.56
N GLY A 40 -18.16 13.46 -5.99
CA GLY A 40 -19.25 14.25 -6.56
C GLY A 40 -19.84 13.68 -7.86
N ALA A 41 -20.86 14.35 -8.40
CA ALA A 41 -21.64 13.89 -9.56
C ALA A 41 -20.86 13.78 -10.90
N CYS A 42 -19.56 14.12 -10.92
CA CYS A 42 -18.73 14.01 -12.11
C CYS A 42 -18.43 12.54 -12.48
N ASN A 43 -18.40 12.26 -13.78
CA ASN A 43 -18.00 10.98 -14.37
C ASN A 43 -16.50 10.97 -14.72
N SER A 44 -15.66 11.12 -13.70
CA SER A 44 -14.20 11.05 -13.88
C SER A 44 -13.71 9.60 -14.06
N TRP A 45 -12.51 9.44 -14.62
CA TRP A 45 -11.81 8.14 -14.66
C TRP A 45 -11.33 7.68 -13.28
N TYR A 46 -11.31 8.56 -12.28
CA TYR A 46 -10.84 8.24 -10.93
C TYR A 46 -11.85 7.46 -10.10
N LYS A 47 -13.10 7.42 -10.56
CA LYS A 47 -14.23 6.83 -9.86
C LYS A 47 -14.80 5.70 -10.69
N ASP A 48 -15.00 4.55 -10.06
CA ASP A 48 -15.73 3.46 -10.68
C ASP A 48 -17.19 3.87 -10.91
N ARG A 49 -17.69 3.65 -12.12
CA ARG A 49 -19.03 4.13 -12.53
C ARG A 49 -20.17 3.35 -11.90
N LEU A 50 -19.95 2.09 -11.54
CA LEU A 50 -20.99 1.22 -11.01
C LEU A 50 -21.11 1.37 -9.49
N THR A 51 -19.98 1.48 -8.81
CA THR A 51 -19.90 1.49 -7.34
C THR A 51 -19.73 2.89 -6.76
N GLY A 52 -19.31 3.87 -7.57
CA GLY A 52 -18.98 5.21 -7.08
C GLY A 52 -17.67 5.27 -6.28
N ARG A 53 -16.93 4.15 -6.19
CA ARG A 53 -15.69 4.05 -5.43
C ARG A 53 -14.56 4.82 -6.11
N VAL A 54 -13.83 5.63 -5.36
CA VAL A 54 -12.64 6.34 -5.88
C VAL A 54 -11.43 5.41 -5.81
N THR A 55 -10.78 5.16 -6.94
CA THR A 55 -9.73 4.12 -7.06
C THR A 55 -8.37 4.66 -7.49
N ALA A 56 -8.31 5.86 -8.07
CA ALA A 56 -7.09 6.32 -8.75
C ALA A 56 -6.31 7.42 -8.02
N VAL A 57 -6.93 8.16 -7.10
CA VAL A 57 -6.32 9.36 -6.50
C VAL A 57 -6.03 9.18 -5.02
N TRP A 58 -4.97 9.86 -4.55
CA TRP A 58 -4.60 9.91 -3.14
C TRP A 58 -5.53 10.86 -2.37
N PRO A 59 -6.05 10.46 -1.19
CA PRO A 59 -6.95 11.29 -0.38
C PRO A 59 -6.17 12.32 0.46
N GLY A 60 -5.33 13.13 -0.17
CA GLY A 60 -4.51 14.13 0.51
C GLY A 60 -3.62 14.93 -0.43
N SER A 61 -2.75 15.78 0.13
CA SER A 61 -1.78 16.53 -0.65
C SER A 61 -0.63 15.64 -1.15
N SER A 62 0.06 16.06 -2.19
CA SER A 62 1.28 15.38 -2.66
C SER A 62 2.39 15.37 -1.60
N ILE A 63 2.44 16.37 -0.71
CA ILE A 63 3.38 16.42 0.41
C ILE A 63 3.07 15.29 1.40
N HIS A 64 1.80 15.15 1.80
CA HIS A 64 1.37 14.07 2.67
C HIS A 64 1.66 12.68 2.06
N PHE A 65 1.47 12.52 0.74
CA PHE A 65 1.84 11.29 0.04
C PHE A 65 3.35 11.01 0.11
N MET A 66 4.18 12.02 -0.13
CA MET A 66 5.63 11.88 -0.04
C MET A 66 6.06 11.50 1.37
N GLU A 67 5.53 12.17 2.40
CA GLU A 67 5.80 11.86 3.81
C GLU A 67 5.40 10.43 4.18
N MET A 68 4.22 9.96 3.74
CA MET A 68 3.77 8.59 3.97
C MET A 68 4.74 7.56 3.36
N LEU A 69 5.28 7.83 2.17
CA LEU A 69 6.22 6.93 1.48
C LEU A 69 7.67 7.03 1.97
N GLN A 70 8.03 8.05 2.75
CA GLN A 70 9.42 8.29 3.15
C GLN A 70 10.01 7.14 3.96
N THR A 71 9.22 6.51 4.84
CA THR A 71 9.70 5.46 5.74
C THR A 71 8.76 4.25 5.70
N PRO A 72 9.16 3.16 5.03
CA PRO A 72 8.37 1.92 5.02
C PRO A 72 8.27 1.31 6.42
N ARG A 73 7.06 0.93 6.81
CA ARG A 73 6.76 0.22 8.06
C ARG A 73 6.84 -1.28 7.83
N TRP A 74 8.01 -1.87 8.06
CA TRP A 74 8.26 -3.29 7.73
C TRP A 74 7.35 -4.27 8.50
N GLU A 75 6.83 -3.87 9.66
CA GLU A 75 5.90 -4.66 10.47
C GLU A 75 4.53 -4.87 9.81
N ASP A 76 4.18 -4.05 8.82
CA ASP A 76 2.92 -4.15 8.07
C ASP A 76 2.99 -5.17 6.91
N TYR A 77 4.17 -5.76 6.68
CA TYR A 77 4.44 -6.72 5.60
C TYR A 77 4.71 -8.12 6.14
N GLU A 78 4.38 -9.12 5.33
CA GLU A 78 4.89 -10.49 5.45
C GLU A 78 6.21 -10.58 4.67
N LEU A 79 7.29 -10.87 5.37
CA LEU A 79 8.63 -11.02 4.80
C LEU A 79 9.00 -12.51 4.75
N GLN A 80 9.09 -13.08 3.56
CA GLN A 80 9.58 -14.45 3.40
C GLN A 80 11.07 -14.42 3.11
N TYR A 81 11.86 -15.07 3.95
CA TYR A 81 13.31 -15.18 3.78
C TYR A 81 13.66 -16.35 2.88
N MET A 82 14.84 -16.29 2.25
CA MET A 82 15.39 -17.44 1.55
C MET A 82 15.67 -18.55 2.57
N ASN A 83 15.17 -19.77 2.35
CA ASN A 83 15.50 -20.92 3.20
C ASN A 83 17.00 -21.17 3.09
N VAL A 84 17.74 -20.93 4.18
CA VAL A 84 19.09 -21.47 4.32
C VAL A 84 18.89 -22.97 4.51
N GLY A 85 19.22 -23.75 3.48
CA GLY A 85 19.11 -25.21 3.55
C GLY A 85 19.77 -25.70 4.82
N THR A 86 18.99 -26.38 5.67
CA THR A 86 19.54 -27.30 6.64
C THR A 86 20.31 -28.36 5.84
N ASN A 87 21.61 -28.17 5.70
CA ASN A 87 22.54 -29.27 5.49
C ASN A 87 22.51 -30.08 6.79
N GLU A 88 21.52 -30.96 6.92
CA GLU A 88 21.63 -32.10 7.80
C GLU A 88 22.71 -33.01 7.18
N ALA A 89 23.78 -33.20 7.96
CA ALA A 89 24.89 -34.11 7.67
C ALA A 89 24.48 -35.57 7.83
#